data_AF-A0A067M0B1-F1
#
_entry.id   AF-A0A067M0B1-F1
#
_cell.length_a   1.000
_cell.length_b   1.000
_cell.length_c   1.000
_cell.angle_alpha   90.00
_cell.angle_beta   90.00
_cell.angle_gamma   90.00
#
_symmetry.space_group_name_H-M   'P 1'
#
loop_
_entity.id
_entity.type
_entity.pdbx_description
1 polymer ?
#
loop_
_entity_poly.entity_id
_entity_poly.type
_entity_poly.pdbx_seq_one_letter_code
_entity_poly.pdbx_strand_id
1 'polypeptide(L)'
;KYARDFVWSDSHATRITLADATETMPPLPAPPESSHYGAGAETVKNYPHLFPIVTPINKFAFKNYLSTHPNRPLVDSVLRGLDEGFWPWADPDDPDRPVTYDGSHRPIK
;
A
#
# COMPACT_ATOMS: atom_id res chain seq x y z
N LYS A 1 -9.28 7.46 12.39
CA LYS A 1 -9.01 7.68 10.94
C LYS A 1 -8.17 6.57 10.28
N TYR A 2 -7.53 5.67 11.04
CA TYR A 2 -6.74 4.54 10.50
C TYR A 2 -7.44 3.18 10.59
N ALA A 3 -8.35 2.99 11.55
CA ALA A 3 -9.35 1.93 11.48
C ALA A 3 -10.50 2.46 10.61
N ARG A 4 -10.76 1.81 9.47
CA ARG A 4 -11.84 2.15 8.52
C ARG A 4 -13.21 1.82 9.13
N ASP A 5 -13.57 2.51 10.20
CA ASP A 5 -14.82 2.35 10.95
C ASP A 5 -15.10 0.92 11.48
N PHE A 6 -14.09 0.06 11.50
CA PHE A 6 -14.17 -1.25 12.14
C PHE A 6 -14.18 -1.07 13.66
N VAL A 7 -15.35 -1.25 14.27
CA VAL A 7 -15.52 -1.24 15.72
C VAL A 7 -15.35 -2.66 16.24
N TRP A 8 -14.35 -2.89 17.10
CA TRP A 8 -14.27 -4.11 17.91
C TRP A 8 -15.27 -3.98 19.06
N SER A 9 -16.53 -4.34 18.81
CA SER A 9 -17.62 -4.27 19.79
C SER A 9 -18.41 -5.58 19.80
N ASP A 10 -18.77 -6.07 20.98
CA ASP A 10 -19.63 -7.23 21.18
C ASP A 10 -21.11 -6.96 20.84
N SER A 11 -21.49 -5.69 20.62
CA SER A 11 -22.86 -5.33 20.22
C SER A 11 -23.11 -5.58 18.72
N HIS A 12 -24.24 -6.21 18.40
CA HIS A 12 -24.68 -6.59 17.05
C HIS A 12 -25.28 -5.43 16.23
N ALA A 13 -24.85 -4.18 16.45
CA ALA A 13 -25.29 -3.08 15.59
C ALA A 13 -24.51 -3.14 14.26
N THR A 14 -25.22 -3.40 13.15
CA THR A 14 -24.80 -3.30 11.73
C THR A 14 -23.30 -3.47 11.50
N ARG A 15 -22.77 -4.67 11.77
CA ARG A 15 -21.37 -5.00 11.49
C ARG A 15 -21.21 -5.17 9.97
N ILE A 16 -20.65 -4.17 9.30
CA ILE A 16 -20.10 -4.36 7.96
C ILE A 16 -18.83 -5.19 8.13
N THR A 17 -18.81 -6.40 7.57
CA THR A 17 -17.59 -7.21 7.60
C THR A 17 -16.56 -6.60 6.66
N LEU A 18 -15.28 -6.95 6.85
CA LEU A 18 -14.24 -6.59 5.88
C LEU A 18 -14.59 -7.10 4.46
N ALA A 19 -15.22 -8.27 4.36
CA ALA A 19 -15.68 -8.82 3.08
C ALA A 19 -16.73 -7.90 2.44
N ASP A 20 -17.77 -7.50 3.17
CA ASP A 20 -18.81 -6.61 2.63
C ASP A 20 -18.24 -5.23 2.26
N ALA A 21 -17.34 -4.71 3.09
CA ALA A 21 -16.68 -3.44 2.81
C ALA A 21 -15.85 -3.51 1.51
N THR A 22 -15.17 -4.65 1.23
CA THR A 22 -14.35 -4.77 0.01
C THR A 22 -15.15 -4.67 -1.27
N GLU A 23 -16.46 -4.90 -1.26
CA GLU A 23 -17.31 -4.78 -2.44
C GLU A 23 -17.44 -3.34 -2.96
N THR A 24 -17.20 -2.33 -2.12
CA THR A 24 -17.36 -0.91 -2.48
C THR A 24 -16.15 -0.04 -2.15
N MET A 25 -15.13 -0.59 -1.48
CA MET A 25 -13.93 0.16 -1.13
C MET A 25 -13.19 0.69 -2.38
N PRO A 26 -12.66 1.93 -2.33
CA PRO A 26 -11.88 2.46 -3.44
C PRO A 26 -10.59 1.65 -3.65
N PRO A 27 -10.04 1.62 -4.87
CA PRO A 27 -8.76 0.99 -5.13
C PRO A 27 -7.64 1.60 -4.28
N LEU A 28 -6.61 0.82 -4.02
CA LEU A 28 -5.41 1.30 -3.37
C LEU A 28 -4.70 2.31 -4.29
N PRO A 29 -4.16 3.41 -3.74
CA PRO A 29 -3.53 4.45 -4.54
C PRO A 29 -2.29 3.91 -5.24
N ALA A 30 -1.97 4.51 -6.37
CA ALA A 30 -0.64 4.46 -6.94
C ALA A 30 0.24 5.52 -6.24
N PRO A 31 1.58 5.38 -6.32
CA PRO A 31 2.46 6.50 -6.03
C PRO A 31 2.06 7.71 -6.89
N PRO A 32 2.08 8.93 -6.35
CA PRO A 32 1.94 10.14 -7.17
C PRO A 32 3.15 10.29 -8.09
N GLU A 33 2.97 10.95 -9.25
CA GLU A 33 4.04 11.12 -10.24
C GLU A 33 5.31 11.76 -9.66
N SER A 34 5.19 12.71 -8.72
CA SER A 34 6.32 13.35 -8.05
C SER A 34 7.24 12.35 -7.34
N SER A 35 6.70 11.21 -6.88
CA SER A 35 7.50 10.15 -6.24
C SER A 35 8.49 9.46 -7.19
N HIS A 36 8.25 9.51 -8.50
CA HIS A 36 9.14 8.91 -9.50
C HIS A 36 10.38 9.78 -9.81
N TYR A 37 10.45 10.99 -9.27
CA TYR A 37 11.55 11.94 -9.51
C TYR A 37 12.33 12.31 -8.23
N GLY A 38 12.02 11.66 -7.10
CA GLY A 38 12.66 11.92 -5.81
C GLY A 38 14.11 11.44 -5.73
N ALA A 39 14.79 11.86 -4.65
CA ALA A 39 16.14 11.38 -4.33
C ALA A 39 16.12 9.84 -4.17
N GLY A 40 16.82 9.14 -5.05
CA GLY A 40 16.86 7.67 -5.09
C GLY A 40 16.05 7.01 -6.19
N ALA A 41 15.27 7.75 -6.98
CA ALA A 41 14.50 7.20 -8.11
C ALA A 41 15.40 6.51 -9.14
N GLU A 42 16.56 7.08 -9.46
CA GLU A 42 17.56 6.44 -10.33
C GLU A 42 18.08 5.13 -9.73
N THR A 43 18.33 5.09 -8.43
CA THR A 43 18.82 3.88 -7.74
C THR A 43 17.78 2.76 -7.81
N VAL A 44 16.51 3.06 -7.55
CA VAL A 44 15.41 2.08 -7.67
C VAL A 44 15.30 1.58 -9.10
N LYS A 45 15.37 2.48 -10.09
CA LYS A 45 15.29 2.13 -11.51
C LYS A 45 16.46 1.26 -11.99
N ASN A 46 17.68 1.58 -11.56
CA ASN A 46 18.90 0.91 -12.03
C ASN A 46 19.22 -0.37 -11.25
N TYR A 47 18.76 -0.47 -10.00
CA TYR A 47 19.04 -1.60 -9.11
C TYR A 47 17.75 -2.22 -8.51
N PRO A 48 16.78 -2.66 -9.33
CA PRO A 48 15.51 -3.18 -8.83
C PRO A 48 15.67 -4.44 -7.95
N HIS A 49 16.74 -5.21 -8.16
CA HIS A 49 17.08 -6.39 -7.36
C HIS A 49 17.44 -6.06 -5.89
N LEU A 50 17.79 -4.82 -5.56
CA LEU A 50 18.02 -4.37 -4.18
C LEU A 50 16.71 -4.10 -3.43
N PHE A 51 15.61 -3.91 -4.16
CA PHE A 51 14.29 -3.60 -3.62
C PHE A 51 13.26 -4.67 -4.03
N PRO A 52 13.50 -5.97 -3.75
CA PRO A 52 12.60 -7.02 -4.18
C PRO A 52 11.28 -6.95 -3.41
N ILE A 53 10.16 -6.99 -4.15
CA ILE A 53 8.83 -7.14 -3.56
C ILE A 53 8.60 -8.62 -3.25
N VAL A 54 8.93 -9.01 -2.01
CA VAL A 54 8.74 -10.37 -1.52
C VAL A 54 7.44 -10.45 -0.73
N THR A 55 6.51 -11.28 -1.17
CA THR A 55 5.24 -11.53 -0.48
C THR A 55 5.05 -13.02 -0.25
N PRO A 56 4.56 -13.45 0.95
CA PRO A 56 4.21 -14.84 1.20
C PRO A 56 2.89 -15.25 0.51
N ILE A 57 2.18 -14.31 -0.11
CA ILE A 57 0.88 -14.55 -0.76
C ILE A 57 1.10 -15.17 -2.15
N ASN A 58 0.46 -16.32 -2.40
CA ASN A 58 0.42 -16.89 -3.74
C ASN A 58 -0.48 -16.03 -4.65
N LYS A 59 0.15 -15.18 -5.47
CA LYS A 59 -0.53 -14.24 -6.37
C LYS A 59 -1.44 -14.91 -7.40
N PHE A 60 -1.04 -16.07 -7.92
CA PHE A 60 -1.85 -16.82 -8.88
C PHE A 60 -3.14 -17.33 -8.22
N ALA A 61 -3.02 -17.94 -7.04
CA ALA A 61 -4.17 -18.39 -6.27
C ALA A 61 -5.07 -17.20 -5.87
N PHE A 62 -4.48 -16.09 -5.41
CA PHE A 62 -5.21 -14.88 -5.04
C PHE A 62 -6.04 -14.33 -6.22
N LYS A 63 -5.42 -14.18 -7.39
CA LYS A 63 -6.11 -13.72 -8.61
C LYS A 63 -7.26 -14.64 -9.00
N ASN A 64 -7.07 -15.96 -8.90
CA ASN A 64 -8.08 -16.94 -9.27
C ASN A 64 -9.26 -16.97 -8.29
N TYR A 65 -8.98 -16.97 -6.99
CA TYR A 65 -10.03 -16.98 -5.96
C TYR A 65 -10.89 -15.72 -5.98
N LEU A 66 -10.33 -14.58 -6.40
CA LEU A 66 -11.05 -13.31 -6.51
C LEU A 66 -11.51 -12.99 -7.93
N SER A 67 -11.49 -13.96 -8.85
CA SER A 67 -11.91 -13.76 -10.25
C SER A 67 -13.34 -13.23 -10.38
N THR A 68 -14.24 -13.65 -9.49
CA THR A 68 -15.66 -13.26 -9.47
C THR A 68 -15.98 -12.14 -8.47
N HIS A 69 -14.97 -11.52 -7.86
CA HIS A 69 -15.20 -10.44 -6.89
C HIS A 69 -15.84 -9.21 -7.57
N PRO A 70 -16.90 -8.61 -7.00
CA PRO A 70 -17.63 -7.51 -7.65
C PRO A 70 -16.79 -6.25 -7.83
N ASN A 71 -15.88 -5.98 -6.89
CA ASN A 71 -14.97 -4.84 -6.96
C ASN A 71 -13.63 -5.21 -7.63
N ARG A 72 -13.64 -5.32 -8.96
CA ARG A 72 -12.42 -5.54 -9.74
C ARG A 72 -11.36 -4.45 -9.55
N PRO A 73 -11.69 -3.14 -9.53
CA PRO A 73 -10.70 -2.09 -9.31
C PRO A 73 -9.88 -2.27 -8.04
N LEU A 74 -10.51 -2.64 -6.92
CA LEU A 74 -9.80 -2.93 -5.67
C LEU A 74 -8.89 -4.14 -5.82
N VAL A 75 -9.39 -5.26 -6.35
CA VAL A 75 -8.60 -6.49 -6.53
C VAL A 75 -7.37 -6.24 -7.40
N ASP A 76 -7.53 -5.52 -8.50
CA ASP A 76 -6.44 -5.21 -9.42
C ASP A 76 -5.40 -4.29 -8.77
N SER A 77 -5.83 -3.33 -7.95
CA SER A 77 -4.91 -2.48 -7.18
C SER A 77 -4.11 -3.25 -6.11
N VAL A 78 -4.72 -4.28 -5.49
CA VAL A 78 -4.03 -5.16 -4.54
C VAL A 78 -3.02 -6.03 -5.28
N LEU A 79 -3.40 -6.63 -6.41
CA LEU A 79 -2.49 -7.42 -7.25
C LEU A 79 -1.28 -6.59 -7.68
N ARG A 80 -1.51 -5.35 -8.14
CA ARG A 80 -0.43 -4.40 -8.45
C ARG A 80 0.47 -4.17 -7.24
N GLY A 81 -0.09 -3.95 -6.06
CA GLY A 81 0.69 -3.78 -4.82
C GLY A 81 1.50 -5.01 -4.41
N LEU A 82 1.04 -6.23 -4.74
CA LEU A 82 1.79 -7.48 -4.52
C LEU A 82 2.92 -7.69 -5.54
N ASP A 83 2.88 -7.01 -6.68
CA ASP A 83 3.92 -7.04 -7.71
C ASP A 83 4.93 -5.90 -7.57
N GLU A 84 4.45 -4.69 -7.26
CA GLU A 84 5.22 -3.44 -7.32
C GLU A 84 5.44 -2.79 -5.95
N GLY A 85 4.76 -3.28 -4.90
CA GLY A 85 4.75 -2.68 -3.57
C GLY A 85 3.57 -1.74 -3.35
N PHE A 86 3.21 -1.54 -2.08
CA PHE A 86 2.10 -0.67 -1.69
C PHE A 86 2.56 0.76 -1.43
N TRP A 87 1.82 1.73 -1.97
CA TRP A 87 2.04 3.12 -1.60
C TRP A 87 1.52 3.37 -0.18
N PRO A 88 2.32 3.92 0.75
CA PRO A 88 1.91 4.11 2.15
C PRO A 88 1.03 5.35 2.38
N TRP A 89 0.42 5.91 1.32
CA TRP A 89 -0.26 7.22 1.37
C TRP A 89 0.66 8.35 1.86
N ALA A 90 1.97 8.24 1.61
CA ALA A 90 2.89 9.31 1.91
C ALA A 90 2.64 10.48 0.96
N ASP A 91 2.87 11.69 1.46
CA ASP A 91 3.00 12.88 0.63
C ASP A 91 4.50 13.07 0.31
N PRO A 92 4.92 12.97 -0.96
CA PRO A 92 6.30 13.25 -1.34
C PRO A 92 6.63 14.74 -1.33
N ASP A 93 5.61 15.61 -1.37
CA ASP A 93 5.75 17.05 -1.51
C ASP A 93 5.61 17.78 -0.16
N ASP A 94 5.50 17.02 0.95
CA ASP A 94 5.46 17.55 2.32
C ASP A 94 6.76 18.33 2.65
N PRO A 95 6.70 19.66 2.85
CA PRO A 95 7.89 20.48 3.07
C PRO A 95 8.56 20.20 4.42
N ASP A 96 7.85 19.62 5.39
CA ASP A 96 8.42 19.25 6.70
C ASP A 96 9.13 17.88 6.65
N ARG A 97 9.03 17.16 5.52
CA ARG A 97 9.65 15.85 5.35
C ARG A 97 11.17 16.01 5.12
N PRO A 98 12.01 15.35 5.93
CA PRO A 98 13.46 15.42 5.73
C PRO A 98 13.86 14.72 4.43
N VAL A 99 14.81 15.31 3.69
CA VAL A 99 15.35 14.76 2.43
C VAL A 99 15.91 13.34 2.61
N THR A 100 16.50 13.08 3.77
CA THR A 100 16.93 11.73 4.19
C THR A 100 16.60 11.54 5.67
N TYR A 101 16.12 10.35 6.04
CA TYR A 101 15.92 9.93 7.42
C TYR A 101 16.76 8.68 7.64
N ASP A 102 17.93 8.84 8.26
CA ASP A 102 18.88 7.74 8.47
C ASP A 102 18.61 6.97 9.79
N GLY A 103 17.57 7.37 10.53
CA GLY A 103 17.19 6.78 11.82
C GLY A 103 18.31 6.82 12.87
N SER A 104 19.36 7.61 12.64
CA SER A 104 20.52 7.61 13.51
C SER A 104 20.27 8.59 14.67
N HIS A 105 20.01 8.05 15.86
CA HIS A 105 20.00 8.84 17.10
C HIS A 105 21.40 9.34 17.51
N ARG A 106 22.40 9.25 16.62
CA ARG A 106 23.78 9.59 16.97
C ARG A 106 23.99 11.08 16.81
N PRO A 107 24.40 11.81 17.88
CA PRO A 107 24.86 13.17 17.71
C PRO A 107 26.07 13.18 16.77
N ILE A 108 26.12 14.19 15.89
CA ILE A 108 27.26 14.44 15.00
C ILE A 108 28.51 14.62 15.88
N LYS A 109 29.56 13.86 15.57
CA LYS A 109 30.86 13.96 16.24
C LYS A 109 31.68 15.12 15.69
#